data_AF-A0AA97B9Y4-F1
#
_entry.id   AF-A0AA97B9Y4-F1
#
_cell.length_a   1.000
_cell.length_b   1.000
_cell.length_c   1.000
_cell.angle_alpha   90.00
_cell.angle_beta   90.00
_cell.angle_gamma   90.00
#
_symmetry.space_group_name_H-M   'P 1'
#
loop_
_entity.id
_entity.type
_entity.pdbx_description
1 polymer ?
#
loop_
_entity_poly.entity_id
_entity_poly.type
_entity_poly.pdbx_seq_one_letter_code
_entity_poly.pdbx_strand_id
1 'polypeptide(L)'
;MKRILLSLLVVVVALAGVLLTKAFRFTSRQVQPEAPAAFTVDADAAAARLGGALRLKTLAAAEGQPAEDAAFAALHDYMREQYPRLHQALKREPVGAHSVLYTWTGTDASLRPALLLGHLDVVPVEPGTEASWTHPPYSGLVADGYVWGRGALDDKGSVFGILESVEALLAAGFQPKRTVLLAFGGDEEVGGARARRQWRSCSASGA
;
A
#
# COMPACT_ATOMS: atom_id res chain seq x y z
N MET A 1 6.49 51.74 4.35
CA MET A 1 5.28 50.93 4.64
C MET A 1 4.35 50.81 3.42
N LYS A 2 3.75 51.89 2.88
CA LYS A 2 2.84 51.82 1.72
C LYS A 2 3.41 51.12 0.47
N ARG A 3 4.67 51.41 0.10
CA ARG A 3 5.37 50.75 -1.03
C ARG A 3 5.55 49.25 -0.83
N ILE A 4 5.85 48.81 0.39
CA ILE A 4 6.03 47.40 0.74
C ILE A 4 4.69 46.66 0.66
N LEU A 5 3.62 47.27 1.19
CA LEU A 5 2.25 46.74 1.09
C LEU A 5 1.78 46.61 -0.37
N LEU A 6 2.09 47.61 -1.21
CA LEU A 6 1.75 47.58 -2.63
C LEU A 6 2.50 46.45 -3.37
N SER A 7 3.80 46.30 -3.12
CA SER A 7 4.59 45.20 -3.69
C SER A 7 4.08 43.83 -3.25
N LEU A 8 3.70 43.68 -1.96
CA LEU A 8 3.11 42.44 -1.46
C LEU A 8 1.79 42.11 -2.15
N LEU A 9 0.92 43.12 -2.33
CA LEU A 9 -0.35 42.94 -3.03
C LEU A 9 -0.15 42.51 -4.48
N VAL A 10 0.81 43.10 -5.19
CA VAL A 10 1.14 42.70 -6.57
C VAL A 10 1.60 41.24 -6.63
N VAL A 11 2.45 40.82 -5.68
CA VAL A 11 2.91 39.41 -5.60
C VAL A 11 1.75 38.47 -5.33
N VAL A 12 0.83 38.81 -4.40
CA VAL A 12 -0.35 37.98 -4.10
C VAL A 12 -1.28 37.88 -5.30
N VAL A 13 -1.55 38.99 -6.00
CA VAL A 13 -2.39 39.01 -7.20
C VAL A 13 -1.76 38.20 -8.33
N ALA A 14 -0.45 38.33 -8.54
CA ALA A 14 0.27 37.54 -9.52
C ALA A 14 0.22 36.04 -9.20
N LEU A 15 0.43 35.66 -7.94
CA LEU A 15 0.33 34.27 -7.50
C LEU A 15 -1.09 33.72 -7.70
N ALA A 16 -2.12 34.48 -7.31
CA ALA A 16 -3.51 34.11 -7.53
C ALA A 16 -3.82 33.93 -9.03
N GLY A 17 -3.34 34.83 -9.89
CA GLY A 17 -3.48 34.71 -11.34
C GLY A 17 -2.82 33.43 -11.91
N VAL A 18 -1.62 33.08 -11.43
CA VAL A 18 -0.95 31.83 -11.81
C VAL A 18 -1.74 30.60 -11.34
N LEU A 19 -2.20 30.59 -10.09
CA LEU A 19 -2.97 29.47 -9.53
C LEU A 19 -4.29 29.29 -10.27
N LEU A 20 -5.03 30.37 -10.54
CA LEU A 20 -6.28 30.33 -11.31
C LEU A 20 -6.02 29.82 -12.73
N THR A 21 -4.99 30.32 -13.41
CA THR A 21 -4.62 29.85 -14.75
C THR A 21 -4.27 28.36 -14.75
N LYS A 22 -3.54 27.88 -13.73
CA LYS A 22 -3.22 26.46 -13.59
C LYS A 22 -4.46 25.62 -13.32
N ALA A 23 -5.37 26.08 -12.47
CA ALA A 23 -6.61 25.39 -12.15
C ALA A 23 -7.51 25.25 -13.39
N PHE A 24 -7.75 26.35 -14.13
CA PHE A 24 -8.61 26.33 -15.32
C PHE A 24 -7.99 25.61 -16.52
N ARG A 25 -6.66 25.47 -16.57
CA ARG A 25 -5.96 24.75 -17.64
C ARG A 25 -5.59 23.32 -17.26
N PHE A 26 -5.92 22.88 -16.06
CA PHE A 26 -5.67 21.51 -15.63
C PHE A 26 -6.65 20.58 -16.37
N THR A 27 -6.14 19.86 -17.35
CA THR A 27 -6.88 18.78 -18.01
C THR A 27 -6.55 17.46 -17.33
N SER A 28 -7.57 16.68 -16.99
CA SER A 28 -7.39 15.34 -16.44
C SER A 28 -6.61 14.48 -17.43
N ARG A 29 -5.49 13.91 -16.98
CA ARG A 29 -4.74 12.89 -17.73
C ARG A 29 -5.22 11.47 -17.41
N GLN A 30 -6.42 11.32 -16.86
CA GLN A 30 -7.00 10.01 -16.62
C GLN A 30 -7.13 9.30 -17.97
N VAL A 31 -6.33 8.27 -18.14
CA VAL A 31 -6.48 7.31 -19.23
C VAL A 31 -7.83 6.64 -18.99
N GLN A 32 -8.67 6.55 -20.02
CA GLN A 32 -9.88 5.74 -19.98
C GLN A 32 -9.46 4.30 -20.29
N PRO A 33 -9.34 3.41 -19.29
CA PRO A 33 -8.99 2.03 -19.57
C PRO A 33 -10.17 1.32 -20.23
N GLU A 34 -9.87 0.36 -21.09
CA GLU A 34 -10.86 -0.65 -21.47
C GLU A 34 -11.24 -1.45 -20.21
N ALA A 35 -12.54 -1.64 -20.00
CA ALA A 35 -13.01 -2.38 -18.84
C ALA A 35 -12.50 -3.83 -18.94
N PRO A 36 -11.76 -4.34 -17.93
CA PRO A 36 -11.33 -5.73 -17.94
C PRO A 36 -12.55 -6.65 -17.86
N ALA A 37 -12.37 -7.91 -18.29
CA ALA A 37 -13.36 -8.94 -18.03
C ALA A 37 -13.68 -8.98 -16.53
N ALA A 38 -14.98 -9.02 -16.20
CA ALA A 38 -15.40 -9.03 -14.81
C ALA A 38 -14.88 -10.30 -14.12
N PHE A 39 -14.30 -10.13 -12.94
CA PHE A 39 -13.99 -11.20 -12.00
C PHE A 39 -14.68 -10.90 -10.68
N THR A 40 -14.97 -11.94 -9.90
CA THR A 40 -15.69 -11.82 -8.64
C THR A 40 -14.71 -11.89 -7.47
N VAL A 41 -14.85 -10.97 -6.54
CA VAL A 41 -14.21 -11.02 -5.22
C VAL A 41 -15.32 -11.18 -4.19
N ASP A 42 -15.17 -12.17 -3.30
CA ASP A 42 -16.04 -12.32 -2.14
C ASP A 42 -15.71 -11.20 -1.15
N ALA A 43 -16.60 -10.21 -1.06
CA ALA A 43 -16.41 -9.01 -0.25
C ALA A 43 -16.33 -9.32 1.25
N ASP A 44 -17.13 -10.28 1.73
CA ASP A 44 -17.16 -10.65 3.15
C ASP A 44 -15.87 -11.39 3.52
N ALA A 45 -15.42 -12.30 2.66
CA ALA A 45 -14.16 -13.00 2.86
C ALA A 45 -12.96 -12.05 2.77
N ALA A 46 -12.96 -11.10 1.83
CA ALA A 46 -11.93 -10.07 1.72
C ALA A 46 -11.88 -9.17 2.97
N ALA A 47 -13.05 -8.73 3.45
CA ALA A 47 -13.17 -7.95 4.68
C ALA A 47 -12.65 -8.72 5.90
N ALA A 48 -12.98 -10.02 6.01
CA ALA A 48 -12.50 -10.89 7.08
C ALA A 48 -10.98 -11.08 7.03
N ARG A 49 -10.40 -11.25 5.83
CA ARG A 49 -8.94 -11.35 5.63
C ARG A 49 -8.22 -10.08 6.02
N LEU A 50 -8.72 -8.92 5.60
CA LEU A 50 -8.19 -7.64 6.06
C LEU A 50 -8.28 -7.54 7.58
N GLY A 51 -9.45 -7.84 8.18
CA GLY A 51 -9.63 -7.85 9.63
C GLY A 51 -8.59 -8.70 10.36
N GLY A 52 -8.31 -9.92 9.87
CA GLY A 52 -7.26 -10.77 10.44
C GLY A 52 -5.87 -10.12 10.41
N ALA A 53 -5.53 -9.44 9.32
CA ALA A 53 -4.25 -8.72 9.19
C ALA A 53 -4.13 -7.48 10.09
N LEU A 54 -5.24 -6.81 10.40
CA LEU A 54 -5.27 -5.65 11.30
C LEU A 54 -5.02 -6.02 12.77
N ARG A 55 -5.21 -7.29 13.14
CA ARG A 55 -4.86 -7.80 14.47
C ARG A 55 -3.35 -7.89 14.70
N LEU A 56 -2.57 -7.93 13.61
CA LEU A 56 -1.12 -8.06 13.64
C LEU A 56 -0.49 -6.67 13.73
N LYS A 57 0.03 -6.35 14.92
CA LYS A 57 0.60 -5.04 15.26
C LYS A 57 2.01 -4.88 14.66
N THR A 58 2.09 -4.63 13.36
CA THR A 58 3.33 -4.45 12.61
C THR A 58 3.91 -3.05 12.79
N LEU A 59 4.51 -2.77 13.96
CA LEU A 59 5.22 -1.51 14.17
C LEU A 59 6.67 -1.63 13.70
N ALA A 60 7.08 -0.74 12.79
CA ALA A 60 8.48 -0.60 12.41
C ALA A 60 9.30 -0.06 13.60
N ALA A 61 10.61 -0.32 13.58
CA ALA A 61 11.51 0.20 14.60
C ALA A 61 11.61 1.73 14.51
N ALA A 62 11.38 2.39 15.65
CA ALA A 62 11.46 3.84 15.81
C ALA A 62 12.53 4.21 16.86
N GLU A 63 12.74 5.50 17.09
CA GLU A 63 13.71 5.96 18.09
C GLU A 63 13.36 5.41 19.49
N GLY A 64 14.27 4.60 20.06
CA GLY A 64 14.08 3.98 21.37
C GLY A 64 13.09 2.80 21.41
N GLN A 65 12.52 2.38 20.27
CA GLN A 65 11.54 1.28 20.21
C GLN A 65 11.93 0.25 19.14
N PRO A 66 12.12 -1.04 19.51
CA PRO A 66 12.40 -2.09 18.54
C PRO A 66 11.18 -2.34 17.63
N ALA A 67 11.43 -2.96 16.48
CA ALA A 67 10.34 -3.39 15.61
C ALA A 67 9.60 -4.58 16.22
N GLU A 68 8.33 -4.72 15.86
CA GLU A 68 7.49 -5.87 16.20
C GLU A 68 7.78 -7.04 15.22
N ASP A 69 9.01 -7.55 15.24
CA ASP A 69 9.50 -8.54 14.25
C ASP A 69 8.59 -9.76 14.12
N ALA A 70 8.08 -10.26 15.26
CA ALA A 70 7.16 -11.40 15.30
C ALA A 70 5.82 -11.09 14.61
N ALA A 71 5.32 -9.85 14.70
CA ALA A 71 4.09 -9.44 14.03
C ALA A 71 4.27 -9.37 12.52
N PHE A 72 5.44 -8.93 12.03
CA PHE A 72 5.76 -8.97 10.59
C PHE A 72 5.85 -10.40 10.08
N ALA A 73 6.57 -11.28 10.80
CA ALA A 73 6.65 -12.69 10.44
C ALA A 73 5.26 -13.33 10.38
N ALA A 74 4.43 -13.10 11.41
CA ALA A 74 3.05 -13.57 11.44
C ALA A 74 2.20 -13.01 10.28
N LEU A 75 2.40 -11.75 9.88
CA LEU A 75 1.69 -11.18 8.74
C LEU A 75 2.11 -11.82 7.42
N HIS A 76 3.40 -12.11 7.23
CA HIS A 76 3.88 -12.81 6.05
C HIS A 76 3.40 -14.26 5.98
N ASP A 77 3.28 -14.94 7.12
CA ASP A 77 2.68 -16.27 7.20
C ASP A 77 1.17 -16.19 6.91
N TYR A 78 0.47 -15.23 7.51
CA TYR A 78 -0.94 -14.99 7.28
C TYR A 78 -1.24 -14.73 5.79
N MET A 79 -0.47 -13.86 5.12
CA MET A 79 -0.61 -13.63 3.68
C MET A 79 -0.43 -14.91 2.86
N ARG A 80 0.48 -15.81 3.26
CA ARG A 80 0.73 -17.09 2.57
C ARG A 80 -0.43 -18.05 2.71
N GLU A 81 -1.02 -18.12 3.89
CA GLU A 81 -2.17 -18.96 4.19
C GLU A 81 -3.44 -18.45 3.48
N GLN A 82 -3.64 -17.13 3.45
CA GLN A 82 -4.85 -16.52 2.90
C GLN A 82 -4.86 -16.43 1.36
N TYR A 83 -3.69 -16.38 0.71
CA TYR A 83 -3.56 -16.21 -0.74
C TYR A 83 -2.71 -17.32 -1.37
N PRO A 84 -3.18 -18.58 -1.35
CA PRO A 84 -2.38 -19.73 -1.77
C PRO A 84 -2.08 -19.75 -3.27
N ARG A 85 -3.02 -19.32 -4.15
CA ARG A 85 -2.75 -19.31 -5.61
C ARG A 85 -1.71 -18.27 -5.94
N LEU A 86 -1.81 -17.08 -5.33
CA LEU A 86 -0.80 -16.04 -5.47
C LEU A 86 0.59 -16.56 -5.10
N HIS A 87 0.71 -17.20 -3.94
CA HIS A 87 1.99 -17.74 -3.46
C HIS A 87 2.51 -18.93 -4.28
N GLN A 88 1.62 -19.65 -4.97
CA GLN A 88 2.00 -20.69 -5.91
C GLN A 88 2.44 -20.13 -7.26
N ALA A 89 1.78 -19.08 -7.75
CA ALA A 89 1.96 -18.57 -9.11
C ALA A 89 3.03 -17.48 -9.23
N LEU A 90 3.22 -16.66 -8.19
CA LEU A 90 4.17 -15.55 -8.21
C LEU A 90 5.48 -15.94 -7.54
N LYS A 91 6.60 -15.46 -8.09
CA LYS A 91 7.90 -15.58 -7.43
C LYS A 91 7.93 -14.62 -6.23
N ARG A 92 8.05 -15.16 -5.02
CA ARG A 92 8.17 -14.38 -3.78
C ARG A 92 9.64 -14.25 -3.37
N GLU A 93 10.05 -13.03 -3.07
CA GLU A 93 11.40 -12.70 -2.61
C GLU A 93 11.30 -11.85 -1.34
N PRO A 94 11.70 -12.37 -0.16
CA PRO A 94 11.87 -11.56 1.03
C PRO A 94 12.89 -10.46 0.78
N VAL A 95 12.59 -9.26 1.25
CA VAL A 95 13.47 -8.09 1.18
C VAL A 95 13.71 -7.62 2.60
N GLY A 96 14.85 -8.03 3.17
CA GLY A 96 15.08 -7.92 4.60
C GLY A 96 14.08 -8.74 5.42
N ALA A 97 13.84 -8.32 6.66
CA ALA A 97 12.98 -9.04 7.60
C ALA A 97 11.49 -8.70 7.48
N HIS A 98 11.14 -7.52 6.95
CA HIS A 98 9.79 -6.94 7.05
C HIS A 98 9.16 -6.59 5.71
N SER A 99 9.90 -6.71 4.60
CA SER A 99 9.42 -6.37 3.26
C SER A 99 9.42 -7.59 2.35
N VAL A 100 8.61 -7.53 1.30
CA VAL A 100 8.48 -8.63 0.34
C VAL A 100 8.23 -8.10 -1.06
N LEU A 101 8.86 -8.75 -2.04
CA LEU A 101 8.61 -8.57 -3.46
C LEU A 101 7.90 -9.80 -4.01
N TYR A 102 6.86 -9.59 -4.79
CA TYR A 102 6.29 -10.62 -5.65
C TYR A 102 6.49 -10.23 -7.11
N THR A 103 6.88 -11.20 -7.94
CA THR A 103 6.96 -11.03 -9.39
C THR A 103 5.91 -11.91 -10.06
N TRP A 104 4.93 -11.27 -10.70
CA TRP A 104 3.95 -11.92 -11.57
C TRP A 104 4.39 -11.77 -13.03
N THR A 105 5.05 -12.80 -13.54
CA THR A 105 5.63 -12.80 -14.88
C THR A 105 4.55 -12.66 -15.96
N GLY A 106 4.71 -11.65 -16.81
CA GLY A 106 3.82 -11.43 -17.94
C GLY A 106 4.17 -12.28 -19.16
N THR A 107 3.27 -12.32 -20.14
CA THR A 107 3.49 -13.04 -21.40
C THR A 107 4.44 -12.35 -22.39
N ASP A 108 4.65 -11.04 -22.25
CA ASP A 108 5.46 -10.23 -23.14
C ASP A 108 6.62 -9.56 -22.37
N ALA A 109 7.81 -10.17 -22.46
CA ALA A 109 9.02 -9.69 -21.79
C ALA A 109 9.59 -8.39 -22.39
N SER A 110 9.09 -7.93 -23.56
CA SER A 110 9.53 -6.66 -24.15
C SER A 110 8.89 -5.45 -23.47
N LEU A 111 7.79 -5.64 -22.73
CA LEU A 111 7.09 -4.58 -22.03
C LEU A 111 7.77 -4.25 -20.70
N ARG A 112 7.89 -2.95 -20.40
CA ARG A 112 8.33 -2.50 -19.08
C ARG A 112 7.36 -2.99 -17.98
N PRO A 113 7.88 -3.55 -16.88
CA PRO A 113 7.04 -3.98 -15.76
C PRO A 113 6.21 -2.84 -15.17
N ALA A 114 5.07 -3.19 -14.60
CA ALA A 114 4.31 -2.30 -13.72
C ALA A 114 4.64 -2.63 -12.27
N LEU A 115 4.74 -1.60 -11.42
CA LEU A 115 5.00 -1.76 -9.99
C LEU A 115 3.79 -1.27 -9.21
N LEU A 116 3.25 -2.14 -8.36
CA LEU A 116 2.26 -1.80 -7.35
C LEU A 116 2.99 -1.77 -6.01
N LEU A 117 2.85 -0.64 -5.31
CA LEU A 117 3.51 -0.35 -4.04
C LEU A 117 2.48 -0.28 -2.93
N GLY A 118 2.87 -0.73 -1.75
CA GLY A 118 2.15 -0.49 -0.50
C GLY A 118 3.07 -0.77 0.68
N HIS A 119 2.58 -0.59 1.90
CA HIS A 119 3.34 -0.92 3.09
C HIS A 119 2.54 -1.72 4.12
N LEU A 120 3.28 -2.47 4.93
CA LEU A 120 2.77 -3.42 5.91
C LEU A 120 2.87 -2.88 7.33
N ASP A 121 3.77 -1.92 7.58
CA ASP A 121 3.91 -1.27 8.85
C ASP A 121 2.79 -0.26 9.10
N VAL A 122 2.52 0.00 10.38
CA VAL A 122 1.50 0.96 10.81
C VAL A 122 2.06 1.86 11.90
N VAL A 123 1.48 3.05 12.05
CA VAL A 123 1.76 3.89 13.24
C VAL A 123 1.25 3.25 14.54
N PRO A 124 1.91 3.52 15.69
CA PRO A 124 1.39 3.16 17.00
C PRO A 124 0.06 3.86 17.31
N VAL A 125 -0.66 3.31 18.28
CA VAL A 125 -1.77 4.01 18.93
C VAL A 125 -1.18 4.93 19.99
N GLU A 126 -1.59 6.19 20.00
CA GLU A 126 -1.13 7.15 20.99
C GLU A 126 -1.53 6.68 22.40
N PRO A 127 -0.58 6.50 23.34
CA PRO A 127 -0.88 6.02 24.68
C PRO A 127 -1.92 6.87 25.40
N GLY A 128 -2.91 6.22 26.02
CA GLY A 128 -4.00 6.91 26.72
C GLY A 128 -5.16 7.33 25.82
N THR A 129 -5.07 7.10 24.51
CA THR A 129 -6.18 7.37 23.56
C THR A 129 -7.01 6.12 23.23
N GLU A 130 -6.70 4.97 23.83
CA GLU A 130 -7.34 3.68 23.51
C GLU A 130 -8.85 3.73 23.70
N ALA A 131 -9.33 4.45 24.72
CA ALA A 131 -10.75 4.63 25.01
C ALA A 131 -11.48 5.56 24.00
N SER A 132 -10.75 6.35 23.21
CA SER A 132 -11.32 7.21 22.17
C SER A 132 -11.66 6.43 20.89
N TRP A 133 -11.23 5.18 20.78
CA TRP A 133 -11.57 4.32 19.65
C TRP A 133 -12.94 3.69 19.84
N THR A 134 -13.82 3.81 18.83
CA THR A 134 -15.12 3.12 18.80
C THR A 134 -14.98 1.60 18.96
N HIS A 135 -13.95 1.03 18.32
CA HIS A 135 -13.56 -0.37 18.46
C HIS A 135 -12.07 -0.47 18.71
N PRO A 136 -11.58 -1.47 19.47
CA PRO A 136 -10.16 -1.58 19.79
C PRO A 136 -9.30 -1.52 18.53
N PRO A 137 -8.19 -0.75 18.54
CA PRO A 137 -7.44 -0.40 17.33
C PRO A 137 -6.87 -1.62 16.60
N TYR A 138 -6.60 -2.73 17.30
CA TYR A 138 -6.09 -3.96 16.69
C TYR A 138 -7.12 -5.11 16.75
N SER A 139 -8.42 -4.79 16.78
CA SER A 139 -9.49 -5.81 16.79
C SER A 139 -9.71 -6.46 15.42
N GLY A 140 -9.55 -5.70 14.34
CA GLY A 140 -9.90 -6.15 13.00
C GLY A 140 -11.39 -6.46 12.86
N LEU A 141 -12.23 -5.70 13.56
CA LEU A 141 -13.66 -5.95 13.60
C LEU A 141 -14.32 -5.54 12.28
N VAL A 142 -15.10 -6.43 11.68
CA VAL A 142 -16.01 -6.08 10.58
C VAL A 142 -17.36 -5.74 11.17
N ALA A 143 -17.75 -4.46 11.11
CA ALA A 143 -19.00 -3.97 11.69
C ALA A 143 -19.49 -2.72 10.95
N ASP A 144 -20.81 -2.55 10.86
CA ASP A 144 -21.48 -1.38 10.30
C ASP A 144 -21.06 -1.04 8.86
N GLY A 145 -20.68 -2.04 8.07
CA GLY A 145 -20.21 -1.87 6.70
C GLY A 145 -18.74 -1.45 6.57
N TYR A 146 -17.97 -1.47 7.68
CA TYR A 146 -16.56 -1.11 7.72
C TYR A 146 -15.69 -2.23 8.30
N VAL A 147 -14.41 -2.20 7.94
CA VAL A 147 -13.37 -2.99 8.61
C VAL A 147 -12.59 -2.05 9.53
N TRP A 148 -12.74 -2.25 10.84
CA TRP A 148 -12.18 -1.38 11.87
C TRP A 148 -10.81 -1.87 12.34
N GLY A 149 -9.82 -0.98 12.26
CA GLY A 149 -8.53 -1.17 12.90
C GLY A 149 -7.45 -0.22 12.38
N ARG A 150 -6.39 -0.05 13.17
CA ARG A 150 -5.14 0.61 12.77
C ARG A 150 -4.53 -0.19 11.62
N GLY A 151 -4.30 0.49 10.50
CA GLY A 151 -3.85 -0.14 9.26
C GLY A 151 -4.94 -0.33 8.20
N ALA A 152 -6.23 -0.16 8.56
CA ALA A 152 -7.34 -0.45 7.65
C ALA A 152 -7.29 0.39 6.38
N LEU A 153 -7.07 1.70 6.54
CA LEU A 153 -6.92 2.63 5.42
C LEU A 153 -5.46 2.79 5.00
N ASP A 154 -4.55 2.81 5.98
CA ASP A 154 -3.14 3.15 5.79
C ASP A 154 -2.23 2.06 6.38
N ASP A 155 -1.75 1.10 5.59
CA ASP A 155 -2.05 0.88 4.15
C ASP A 155 -2.42 -0.58 3.85
N LYS A 156 -2.73 -1.36 4.88
CA LYS A 156 -3.07 -2.77 4.72
C LYS A 156 -4.33 -2.96 3.87
N GLY A 157 -5.26 -2.02 3.86
CA GLY A 157 -6.42 -2.05 2.97
C GLY A 157 -6.02 -2.10 1.49
N SER A 158 -5.11 -1.22 1.05
CA SER A 158 -4.62 -1.21 -0.33
C SER A 158 -3.84 -2.47 -0.66
N VAL A 159 -2.92 -2.88 0.23
CA VAL A 159 -2.13 -4.10 0.05
C VAL A 159 -3.05 -5.32 -0.09
N PHE A 160 -4.02 -5.48 0.81
CA PHE A 160 -4.94 -6.62 0.77
C PHE A 160 -5.84 -6.55 -0.45
N GLY A 161 -6.32 -5.37 -0.86
CA GLY A 161 -7.05 -5.20 -2.11
C GLY A 161 -6.26 -5.66 -3.35
N ILE A 162 -4.95 -5.40 -3.40
CA ILE A 162 -4.06 -5.92 -4.44
C ILE A 162 -3.98 -7.45 -4.37
N LEU A 163 -3.79 -8.02 -3.19
CA LEU A 163 -3.71 -9.48 -3.00
C LEU A 163 -5.02 -10.18 -3.40
N GLU A 164 -6.17 -9.66 -2.98
CA GLU A 164 -7.51 -10.15 -3.37
C GLU A 164 -7.66 -10.15 -4.89
N SER A 165 -7.28 -9.05 -5.54
CA SER A 165 -7.39 -8.90 -7.00
C SER A 165 -6.53 -9.93 -7.72
N VAL A 166 -5.28 -10.13 -7.28
CA VAL A 166 -4.37 -11.10 -7.90
C VAL A 166 -4.86 -12.53 -7.67
N GLU A 167 -5.26 -12.88 -6.46
CA GLU A 167 -5.79 -14.22 -6.13
C GLU A 167 -7.05 -14.54 -6.96
N ALA A 168 -7.97 -13.58 -7.09
CA ALA A 168 -9.19 -13.75 -7.89
C ALA A 168 -8.90 -13.84 -9.40
N LEU A 169 -7.99 -13.02 -9.91
CA LEU A 169 -7.57 -13.08 -11.32
C LEU A 169 -6.88 -14.42 -11.65
N LEU A 170 -6.02 -14.92 -10.76
CA LEU A 170 -5.42 -16.24 -10.91
C LEU A 170 -6.47 -17.35 -10.89
N ALA A 171 -7.47 -17.26 -10.00
CA ALA A 171 -8.59 -18.19 -9.97
C ALA A 171 -9.41 -18.17 -11.27
N ALA A 172 -9.50 -17.01 -11.93
CA ALA A 172 -10.13 -16.85 -13.24
C ALA A 172 -9.23 -17.24 -14.43
N GLY A 173 -8.01 -17.73 -14.18
CA GLY A 173 -7.06 -18.12 -15.23
C GLY A 173 -6.41 -16.95 -15.97
N PHE A 174 -6.46 -15.74 -15.41
CA PHE A 174 -5.85 -14.56 -16.02
C PHE A 174 -4.32 -14.61 -15.93
N GLN A 175 -3.65 -14.20 -17.00
CA GLN A 175 -2.22 -13.95 -17.04
C GLN A 175 -1.96 -12.53 -17.57
N PRO A 176 -1.16 -11.71 -16.89
CA PRO A 176 -0.92 -10.35 -17.33
C PRO A 176 -0.04 -10.33 -18.58
N LYS A 177 -0.24 -9.34 -19.45
CA LYS A 177 0.62 -9.15 -20.63
C LYS A 177 2.03 -8.69 -20.24
N ARG A 178 2.11 -7.71 -19.35
CA ARG A 178 3.38 -7.20 -18.79
C ARG A 178 3.65 -7.86 -17.45
N THR A 179 4.91 -7.96 -17.06
CA THR A 179 5.26 -8.34 -15.69
C THR A 179 4.71 -7.32 -14.69
N VAL A 180 4.12 -7.80 -13.61
CA VAL A 180 3.64 -6.97 -12.50
C VAL A 180 4.46 -7.30 -11.26
N LEU A 181 5.07 -6.28 -10.68
CA LEU A 181 5.81 -6.35 -9.43
C LEU A 181 4.91 -5.84 -8.30
N LEU A 182 4.82 -6.60 -7.21
CA LEU A 182 4.13 -6.19 -5.99
C LEU A 182 5.21 -6.02 -4.91
N ALA A 183 5.52 -4.78 -4.53
CA ALA A 183 6.53 -4.52 -3.53
C ALA A 183 5.87 -3.91 -2.29
N PHE A 184 5.90 -4.67 -1.20
CA PHE A 184 5.33 -4.27 0.07
C PHE A 184 6.45 -4.00 1.08
N GLY A 185 6.57 -2.73 1.48
CA GLY A 185 7.54 -2.25 2.46
C GLY A 185 7.09 -2.48 3.90
N GLY A 186 8.00 -2.38 4.87
CA GLY A 186 7.67 -2.53 6.30
C GLY A 186 8.30 -1.45 7.18
N ASP A 187 8.64 -0.30 6.61
CA ASP A 187 9.20 0.83 7.35
C ASP A 187 8.81 2.20 6.76
N GLU A 188 7.67 2.28 6.05
CA GLU A 188 7.20 3.53 5.42
C GLU A 188 6.95 4.62 6.47
N GLU A 189 6.30 4.25 7.58
CA GLU A 189 5.84 5.15 8.66
C GLU A 189 7.02 5.76 9.45
N VAL A 190 8.22 5.20 9.28
CA VAL A 190 9.48 5.68 9.86
C VAL A 190 10.46 6.19 8.78
N GLY A 191 9.94 6.47 7.56
CA GLY A 191 10.65 7.15 6.48
C GLY A 191 11.29 6.26 5.42
N GLY A 192 11.06 4.95 5.45
CA GLY A 192 11.37 3.99 4.38
C GLY A 192 12.86 3.73 4.12
N ALA A 193 13.74 4.10 5.05
CA ALA A 193 15.19 4.08 4.80
C ALA A 193 15.76 2.66 4.67
N ARG A 194 15.21 1.67 5.38
CA ARG A 194 15.63 0.27 5.34
C ARG A 194 15.14 -0.37 4.04
N ALA A 195 13.86 -0.20 3.71
CA ALA A 195 13.32 -0.64 2.43
C ALA A 195 14.17 -0.10 1.28
N ARG A 196 14.42 1.22 1.21
CA ARG A 196 15.24 1.83 0.15
C ARG A 196 16.62 1.18 -0.03
N ARG A 197 17.29 0.80 1.07
CA ARG A 197 18.60 0.12 0.98
C ARG A 197 18.48 -1.30 0.46
N GLN A 198 17.48 -2.04 0.92
CA GLN A 198 17.27 -3.45 0.57
C GLN A 198 16.77 -3.59 -0.88
N TRP A 199 15.90 -2.69 -1.34
CA TRP A 199 15.45 -2.64 -2.73
C TRP A 199 16.60 -2.39 -3.72
N ARG A 200 17.60 -1.57 -3.33
CA ARG A 200 18.80 -1.33 -4.14
C ARG A 200 19.66 -2.58 -4.28
N SER A 201 19.76 -3.43 -3.25
CA SER A 201 20.49 -4.70 -3.36
C SER A 201 19.81 -5.70 -4.31
N CYS A 202 18.47 -5.73 -4.37
CA CYS A 202 17.76 -6.58 -5.35
C CYS A 202 18.05 -6.15 -6.80
N SER A 203 18.10 -4.84 -7.06
CA SER A 203 18.42 -4.29 -8.39
C SER A 203 19.86 -4.58 -8.84
N ALA A 204 20.81 -4.64 -7.91
CA ALA A 204 22.20 -5.00 -8.21
C ALA A 204 22.42 -6.49 -8.48
N SER A 205 21.44 -7.35 -8.13
CA SER A 205 21.54 -8.81 -8.24
C SER A 205 21.08 -9.37 -9.58
N GLY A 206 20.61 -8.51 -10.51
CA GLY A 206 20.17 -8.91 -11.85
C GLY A 206 18.86 -9.69 -11.83
N ALA A 207 17.76 -8.97 -12.01
CA ALA A 207 16.51 -9.51 -12.56
C ALA A 207 16.42 -9.10 -14.03
#